data_AF-A0AAJ3NP89-F1
#
_entry.id   AF-A0AAJ3NP89-F1
#
_cell.length_a   1.000
_cell.length_b   1.000
_cell.length_c   1.000
_cell.angle_alpha   90.00
_cell.angle_beta   90.00
_cell.angle_gamma   90.00
#
_symmetry.space_group_name_H-M   'P 1'
#
loop_
_entity.id
_entity.type
_entity.pdbx_description
1 polymer ?
#
loop_
_entity_poly.entity_id
_entity_poly.type
_entity_poly.pdbx_seq_one_letter_code
_entity_poly.pdbx_strand_id
1 'polypeptide(L)'
;MTQPVARHRTAMTRAALSRPIALAVADGVLNTALSVFDYGCGRGDDLRNLSALGYRSDGWDPSHRPGTALRPADVVNLGYVVNVIEDRAERRETLQRAWNLAEQVLIVSARLVWEARDLEGRPHADGVVTRTGTFQKFYEQAELATWVEEALGVKPIAAAPGIFYVFRDTTLAHEFLATRAYTYRPRVHVDPHAVYEANQETLAPLLDFLRVHARPPRADELGEASEADIREQFTSIARATNLIRQVTDDGYWDQVALQRRQELLVYIAMSRFGRRPRFSELAKTLAADIKAHFGTYSDACLQADRLLLATGDPAIVLVAARSSGVGKQTPSALYVHRSALGLLPPVLRVYEGCGRILAGTVEHANMVKLSVTEPQVSYLTYPAFDRDPHPTLRSAVTVNLRRLSVDWRDYSRSENPPLLHRKEEFVAPDDPRRQLYERLTRAERRAGLYEHPERIGTLRGWQQALAEARVEIRGHRLSSSR
;
A
#
# COMPACT_ATOMS: atom_id res chain seq x y z
N MET A 1 -63.94 -11.45 16.45
CA MET A 1 -63.64 -10.94 15.10
C MET A 1 -62.14 -10.71 15.00
N THR A 2 -61.41 -11.65 14.41
CA THR A 2 -59.96 -11.55 14.16
C THR A 2 -59.73 -10.48 13.11
N GLN A 3 -58.94 -9.44 13.43
CA GLN A 3 -58.52 -8.46 12.42
C GLN A 3 -57.72 -9.18 11.32
N PRO A 4 -58.02 -8.95 10.03
CA PRO A 4 -57.32 -9.60 8.93
C PRO A 4 -55.84 -9.18 8.89
N VAL A 5 -54.94 -10.16 8.78
CA VAL A 5 -53.49 -9.93 8.68
C VAL A 5 -53.15 -9.29 7.34
N ALA A 6 -52.43 -8.18 7.35
CA ALA A 6 -52.11 -7.41 6.14
C ALA A 6 -50.88 -7.95 5.39
N ARG A 7 -50.91 -9.22 4.95
CA ARG A 7 -49.77 -9.93 4.33
C ARG A 7 -49.10 -9.16 3.18
N HIS A 8 -49.89 -8.47 2.35
CA HIS A 8 -49.40 -7.66 1.22
C HIS A 8 -48.40 -6.55 1.58
N ARG A 9 -48.32 -6.13 2.85
CA ARG A 9 -47.43 -5.05 3.31
C ARG A 9 -46.01 -5.51 3.62
N THR A 10 -45.72 -6.82 3.57
CA THR A 10 -44.38 -7.38 3.85
C THR A 10 -43.44 -7.32 2.63
N ALA A 11 -43.99 -7.11 1.42
CA ALA A 11 -43.20 -6.97 0.21
C ALA A 11 -42.33 -5.70 0.27
N MET A 12 -41.01 -5.87 0.15
CA MET A 12 -40.02 -4.79 0.14
C MET A 12 -39.55 -4.50 -1.29
N THR A 13 -39.21 -3.24 -1.58
CA THR A 13 -38.49 -2.88 -2.81
C THR A 13 -36.98 -3.00 -2.62
N ARG A 14 -36.26 -3.58 -3.59
CA ARG A 14 -34.81 -3.82 -3.56
C ARG A 14 -34.20 -3.65 -4.95
N ALA A 15 -32.97 -3.11 -5.01
CA ALA A 15 -32.22 -2.90 -6.25
C ALA A 15 -31.42 -4.13 -6.72
N ALA A 16 -31.25 -5.13 -5.85
CA ALA A 16 -30.47 -6.34 -6.11
C ALA A 16 -31.33 -7.60 -5.92
N LEU A 17 -30.86 -8.73 -6.44
CA LEU A 17 -31.47 -10.05 -6.24
C LEU A 17 -31.63 -10.37 -4.74
N SER A 18 -32.72 -11.02 -4.38
CA SER A 18 -32.92 -11.54 -3.04
C SER A 18 -31.87 -12.57 -2.69
N ARG A 19 -31.56 -12.67 -1.39
CA ARG A 19 -30.58 -13.60 -0.85
C ARG A 19 -30.76 -15.05 -1.32
N PRO A 20 -31.96 -15.66 -1.37
CA PRO A 20 -32.13 -17.02 -1.88
C PRO A 20 -31.78 -17.16 -3.37
N ILE A 21 -32.18 -16.20 -4.21
CA ILE A 21 -31.88 -16.22 -5.65
C ILE A 21 -30.40 -15.97 -5.91
N ALA A 22 -29.81 -14.95 -5.28
CA ALA A 22 -28.38 -14.65 -5.42
C ALA A 22 -27.51 -15.83 -5.00
N LEU A 23 -27.89 -16.53 -3.92
CA LEU A 23 -27.20 -17.72 -3.47
C LEU A 23 -27.35 -18.86 -4.47
N ALA A 24 -28.55 -19.11 -5.03
CA ALA A 24 -28.76 -20.16 -6.02
C ALA A 24 -27.95 -19.95 -7.29
N VAL A 25 -27.76 -18.69 -7.71
CA VAL A 25 -26.86 -18.35 -8.82
C VAL A 25 -25.41 -18.63 -8.46
N ALA A 26 -24.96 -18.22 -7.27
CA ALA A 26 -23.58 -18.44 -6.82
C ALA A 26 -23.24 -19.93 -6.62
N ASP A 27 -24.20 -20.70 -6.13
CA ASP A 27 -24.10 -22.15 -5.90
C ASP A 27 -24.26 -22.96 -7.21
N GLY A 28 -24.52 -22.31 -8.36
CA GLY A 28 -24.70 -22.96 -9.66
C GLY A 28 -26.03 -23.69 -9.85
N VAL A 29 -26.90 -23.65 -8.83
CA VAL A 29 -28.25 -24.24 -8.84
C VAL A 29 -29.19 -23.53 -9.81
N LEU A 30 -28.95 -22.23 -10.07
CA LEU A 30 -29.70 -21.43 -11.04
C LEU A 30 -28.73 -20.81 -12.06
N ASN A 31 -28.87 -21.19 -13.33
CA ASN A 31 -28.12 -20.64 -14.45
C ASN A 31 -29.06 -20.19 -15.59
N THR A 32 -28.55 -19.46 -16.57
CA THR A 32 -29.37 -18.84 -17.63
C THR A 32 -30.03 -19.85 -18.58
N ALA A 33 -29.59 -21.11 -18.59
CA ALA A 33 -30.24 -22.17 -19.35
C ALA A 33 -31.54 -22.66 -18.67
N LEU A 34 -31.69 -22.45 -17.36
CA LEU A 34 -32.85 -22.90 -16.60
C LEU A 34 -33.95 -21.84 -16.57
N SER A 35 -35.20 -22.30 -16.51
CA SER A 35 -36.37 -21.46 -16.23
C SER A 35 -36.54 -21.26 -14.72
N VAL A 36 -36.96 -20.07 -14.32
CA VAL A 36 -37.19 -19.72 -12.91
C VAL A 36 -38.59 -19.17 -12.69
N PHE A 37 -39.27 -19.69 -11.67
CA PHE A 37 -40.59 -19.21 -11.25
C PHE A 37 -40.55 -18.70 -9.81
N ASP A 38 -40.89 -17.43 -9.59
CA ASP A 38 -40.92 -16.82 -8.26
C ASP A 38 -42.33 -16.87 -7.67
N TYR A 39 -42.56 -17.78 -6.73
CA TYR A 39 -43.84 -18.00 -6.06
C TYR A 39 -43.93 -17.08 -4.84
N GLY A 40 -44.77 -16.05 -4.94
CA GLY A 40 -44.84 -14.94 -3.99
C GLY A 40 -43.86 -13.82 -4.31
N CYS A 41 -43.74 -13.45 -5.60
CA CYS A 41 -42.74 -12.49 -6.08
C CYS A 41 -42.90 -11.06 -5.55
N GLY A 42 -43.98 -10.75 -4.82
CA GLY A 42 -44.30 -9.41 -4.35
C GLY A 42 -44.33 -8.41 -5.51
N ARG A 43 -43.52 -7.35 -5.39
CA ARG A 43 -43.40 -6.30 -6.43
C ARG A 43 -42.58 -6.71 -7.66
N GLY A 44 -42.08 -7.95 -7.72
CA GLY A 44 -41.40 -8.52 -8.88
C GLY A 44 -39.99 -8.00 -9.11
N ASP A 45 -39.28 -7.63 -8.05
CA ASP A 45 -37.92 -7.08 -8.14
C ASP A 45 -36.91 -8.13 -8.60
N ASP A 46 -36.99 -9.34 -8.04
CA ASP A 46 -36.18 -10.49 -8.47
C ASP A 46 -36.40 -10.81 -9.94
N LEU A 47 -37.66 -10.78 -10.40
CA LEU A 47 -38.00 -11.02 -11.80
C LEU A 47 -37.38 -9.99 -12.75
N ARG A 48 -37.38 -8.70 -12.37
CA ARG A 48 -36.76 -7.63 -13.18
C ARG A 48 -35.25 -7.81 -13.25
N ASN A 49 -34.62 -8.13 -12.12
CA ASN A 49 -33.17 -8.33 -12.04
C ASN A 49 -32.73 -9.60 -12.78
N LEU A 50 -33.44 -10.71 -12.63
CA LEU A 50 -33.19 -11.95 -13.35
C LEU A 50 -33.35 -11.76 -14.87
N SER A 51 -34.41 -11.09 -15.31
CA SER A 51 -34.61 -10.76 -16.72
C SER A 51 -33.48 -9.89 -17.28
N ALA A 52 -33.02 -8.88 -16.53
CA ALA A 52 -31.89 -8.03 -16.93
C ALA A 52 -30.56 -8.81 -17.06
N LEU A 53 -30.41 -9.89 -16.30
CA LEU A 53 -29.27 -10.81 -16.35
C LEU A 53 -29.45 -11.94 -17.39
N GLY A 54 -30.53 -11.94 -18.17
CA GLY A 54 -30.78 -12.89 -19.26
C GLY A 54 -31.44 -14.21 -18.84
N TYR A 55 -32.02 -14.30 -17.65
CA TYR A 55 -32.74 -15.49 -17.19
C TYR A 55 -34.17 -15.53 -17.74
N ARG A 56 -34.69 -16.73 -17.98
CA ARG A 56 -36.10 -16.97 -18.30
C ARG A 56 -36.90 -17.02 -17.00
N SER A 57 -37.41 -15.86 -16.55
CA SER A 57 -38.10 -15.73 -15.27
C SER A 57 -39.58 -15.35 -15.42
N ASP A 58 -40.45 -15.96 -14.64
CA ASP A 58 -41.85 -15.56 -14.44
C ASP A 58 -42.21 -15.64 -12.94
N GLY A 59 -43.35 -15.10 -12.52
CA GLY A 59 -43.76 -15.23 -11.12
C GLY A 59 -45.16 -14.74 -10.80
N TRP A 60 -45.63 -15.18 -9.64
CA TRP A 60 -46.98 -14.97 -9.16
C TRP A 60 -46.97 -14.40 -7.75
N ASP A 61 -47.92 -13.51 -7.44
CA ASP A 61 -48.14 -13.02 -6.08
C ASP A 61 -49.65 -12.80 -5.87
N PRO A 62 -50.23 -13.26 -4.76
CA PRO A 62 -51.67 -13.19 -4.54
C PRO A 62 -52.21 -11.75 -4.47
N SER A 63 -51.36 -10.76 -4.17
CA SER A 63 -51.76 -9.35 -4.04
C SER A 63 -51.27 -8.49 -5.21
N HIS A 64 -50.04 -8.70 -5.67
CA HIS A 64 -49.38 -7.84 -6.64
C HIS A 64 -49.48 -8.35 -8.08
N ARG A 65 -49.62 -9.68 -8.27
CA ARG A 65 -49.73 -10.34 -9.58
C ARG A 65 -50.71 -11.53 -9.57
N PRO A 66 -51.97 -11.34 -9.14
CA PRO A 66 -52.91 -12.46 -8.96
C PRO A 66 -53.34 -13.11 -10.28
N GLY A 67 -53.28 -12.38 -11.41
CA GLY A 67 -53.72 -12.85 -12.72
C GLY A 67 -52.68 -13.67 -13.51
N THR A 68 -51.45 -13.82 -13.01
CA THR A 68 -50.43 -14.64 -13.68
C THR A 68 -50.74 -16.13 -13.47
N ALA A 69 -50.68 -16.94 -14.52
CA ALA A 69 -50.84 -18.39 -14.38
C ALA A 69 -49.66 -18.99 -13.61
N LEU A 70 -49.94 -19.87 -12.65
CA LEU A 70 -48.92 -20.70 -12.01
C LEU A 70 -48.41 -21.71 -13.05
N ARG A 71 -47.12 -21.61 -13.41
CA ARG A 71 -46.48 -22.46 -14.42
C ARG A 71 -45.32 -23.24 -13.81
N PRO A 72 -45.10 -24.50 -14.22
CA PRO A 72 -43.90 -25.23 -13.86
C PRO A 72 -42.64 -24.52 -14.36
N ALA A 73 -41.54 -24.68 -13.62
CA ALA A 73 -40.22 -24.21 -14.00
C ALA A 73 -39.14 -25.13 -13.42
N ASP A 74 -37.96 -25.11 -14.04
CA ASP A 74 -36.79 -25.86 -13.56
C ASP A 74 -36.48 -25.52 -12.10
N VAL A 75 -36.48 -24.22 -11.77
CA VAL A 75 -36.23 -23.72 -10.42
C VAL A 75 -37.41 -22.89 -9.94
N VAL A 76 -38.01 -23.26 -8.81
CA VAL A 76 -39.04 -22.44 -8.15
C VAL A 76 -38.46 -21.81 -6.90
N ASN A 77 -38.67 -20.50 -6.74
CA ASN A 77 -38.32 -19.78 -5.53
C ASN A 77 -39.56 -19.52 -4.68
N LEU A 78 -39.53 -19.98 -3.43
CA LEU A 78 -40.50 -19.66 -2.38
C LEU A 78 -39.80 -18.78 -1.34
N GLY A 79 -39.42 -17.58 -1.77
CA GLY A 79 -38.55 -16.68 -1.03
C GLY A 79 -39.30 -15.89 0.06
N TYR A 80 -39.08 -16.21 1.33
CA TYR A 80 -39.67 -15.51 2.49
C TYR A 80 -41.21 -15.45 2.53
N VAL A 81 -41.87 -16.40 1.86
CA VAL A 81 -43.34 -16.48 1.80
C VAL A 81 -43.91 -17.23 3.00
N VAL A 82 -43.27 -18.33 3.40
CA VAL A 82 -43.80 -19.19 4.46
C VAL A 82 -43.81 -18.51 5.83
N ASN A 83 -42.91 -17.53 6.06
CA ASN A 83 -42.90 -16.75 7.29
C ASN A 83 -44.03 -15.72 7.38
N VAL A 84 -44.77 -15.41 6.31
CA VAL A 84 -45.85 -14.39 6.35
C VAL A 84 -47.26 -14.98 6.37
N ILE A 85 -47.40 -16.31 6.32
CA ILE A 85 -48.69 -17.02 6.36
C ILE A 85 -48.94 -17.50 7.79
N GLU A 86 -49.98 -17.00 8.45
CA GLU A 86 -50.33 -17.33 9.84
C GLU A 86 -51.03 -18.69 9.99
N ASP A 87 -51.79 -19.12 8.97
CA ASP A 87 -52.47 -20.40 8.98
C ASP A 87 -51.49 -21.54 8.65
N ARG A 88 -51.37 -22.51 9.55
CA ARG A 88 -50.40 -23.61 9.41
C ARG A 88 -50.75 -24.56 8.25
N ALA A 89 -52.03 -24.81 8.00
CA ALA A 89 -52.47 -25.66 6.90
C ALA A 89 -52.23 -24.97 5.55
N GLU A 90 -52.58 -23.69 5.45
CA GLU A 90 -52.32 -22.88 4.25
C GLU A 90 -50.81 -22.76 3.96
N ARG A 91 -49.99 -22.61 5.01
CA ARG A 91 -48.53 -22.52 4.87
C ARG A 91 -47.95 -23.82 4.31
N ARG A 92 -48.42 -24.97 4.80
CA ARG A 92 -48.02 -26.30 4.29
C ARG A 92 -48.49 -26.49 2.85
N GLU A 93 -49.74 -26.14 2.55
CA GLU A 93 -50.29 -26.24 1.19
C GLU A 93 -49.52 -25.34 0.21
N THR A 94 -49.14 -24.14 0.63
CA THR A 94 -48.33 -23.21 -0.17
C THR A 94 -46.98 -23.80 -0.53
N LEU A 95 -46.29 -24.42 0.44
CA LEU A 95 -45.03 -25.11 0.20
C LEU A 95 -45.21 -26.26 -0.80
N GLN A 96 -46.26 -27.06 -0.65
CA GLN A 96 -46.56 -28.17 -1.56
C GLN A 96 -46.92 -27.71 -2.97
N ARG A 97 -47.67 -26.61 -3.11
CA ARG A 97 -47.99 -26.00 -4.41
C ARG A 97 -46.73 -25.50 -5.11
N ALA A 98 -45.85 -24.78 -4.40
CA ALA A 98 -44.58 -24.34 -4.96
C ALA A 98 -43.70 -25.53 -5.36
N TRP A 99 -43.68 -26.60 -4.56
CA TRP A 99 -42.99 -27.84 -4.89
C TRP A 99 -43.51 -28.50 -6.16
N ASN A 100 -44.83 -28.53 -6.35
CA ASN A 100 -45.46 -29.11 -7.55
C ASN A 100 -45.15 -28.36 -8.85
N LEU A 101 -44.71 -27.11 -8.75
CA LEU A 101 -44.24 -26.33 -9.89
C LEU A 101 -42.74 -26.53 -10.17
N ALA A 102 -41.97 -27.06 -9.21
CA ALA A 102 -40.54 -27.25 -9.35
C ALA A 102 -40.23 -28.55 -10.10
N GLU A 103 -39.65 -28.42 -11.29
CA GLU A 103 -39.23 -29.55 -12.12
C GLU A 103 -37.86 -30.10 -11.69
N GLN A 104 -36.96 -29.25 -11.20
CA GLN A 104 -35.65 -29.67 -10.69
C GLN A 104 -35.44 -29.30 -9.23
N VAL A 105 -35.59 -28.02 -8.88
CA VAL A 105 -35.23 -27.52 -7.53
C VAL A 105 -36.26 -26.53 -7.00
N LEU A 106 -36.66 -26.72 -5.75
CA LEU A 106 -37.38 -25.71 -4.98
C LEU A 106 -36.42 -25.04 -3.99
N ILE A 107 -36.37 -23.71 -4.05
CA ILE A 107 -35.68 -22.88 -3.07
C ILE A 107 -36.70 -22.46 -2.02
N VAL A 108 -36.46 -22.81 -0.77
CA VAL A 108 -37.31 -22.42 0.37
C VAL A 108 -36.51 -21.50 1.27
N SER A 109 -37.04 -20.31 1.56
CA SER A 109 -36.44 -19.45 2.58
C SER A 109 -37.44 -18.88 3.57
N ALA A 110 -36.98 -18.70 4.81
CA ALA A 110 -37.74 -18.08 5.88
C ALA A 110 -36.82 -17.28 6.80
N ARG A 111 -37.40 -16.41 7.62
CA ARG A 111 -36.67 -15.66 8.65
C ARG A 111 -36.38 -16.52 9.86
N LEU A 112 -35.22 -16.34 10.47
CA LEU A 112 -34.77 -17.14 11.60
C LEU A 112 -34.96 -16.44 12.95
N VAL A 113 -35.06 -17.21 14.05
CA VAL A 113 -35.37 -16.68 15.41
C VAL A 113 -34.42 -15.56 15.85
N TRP A 114 -33.14 -15.60 15.48
CA TRP A 114 -32.20 -14.53 15.83
C TRP A 114 -32.48 -13.20 15.11
N GLU A 115 -33.21 -13.22 13.99
CA GLU A 115 -33.65 -12.01 13.28
C GLU A 115 -34.88 -11.35 13.94
N ALA A 116 -35.45 -11.98 14.96
CA ALA A 116 -36.58 -11.47 15.72
C ALA A 116 -36.17 -10.53 16.88
N ARG A 117 -34.88 -10.43 17.21
CA ARG A 117 -34.35 -9.73 18.40
C ARG A 117 -34.76 -8.25 18.47
N ASP A 118 -34.99 -7.60 17.33
CA ASP A 118 -35.37 -6.19 17.23
C ASP A 118 -36.83 -5.96 16.83
N LEU A 119 -37.66 -7.02 16.80
CA LEU A 119 -39.04 -6.94 16.32
C LEU A 119 -40.05 -6.81 17.48
N GLU A 120 -40.62 -5.61 17.65
CA GLU A 120 -41.72 -5.38 18.59
C GLU A 120 -43.07 -5.78 17.96
N GLY A 121 -43.75 -6.76 18.54
CA GLY A 121 -45.08 -7.20 18.09
C GLY A 121 -45.81 -8.07 19.11
N ARG A 122 -47.09 -8.37 18.81
CA ARG A 122 -47.94 -9.21 19.68
C ARG A 122 -47.84 -10.68 19.24
N PRO A 123 -47.60 -11.64 20.15
CA PRO A 123 -47.65 -13.05 19.82
C PRO A 123 -49.00 -13.43 19.19
N HIS A 124 -48.97 -14.20 18.10
CA HIS A 124 -50.17 -14.70 17.42
C HIS A 124 -49.85 -16.06 16.81
N ALA A 125 -50.65 -17.08 17.12
CA ALA A 125 -50.40 -18.46 16.72
C ALA A 125 -48.94 -18.89 17.01
N ASP A 126 -48.15 -19.16 15.97
CA ASP A 126 -46.75 -19.59 16.06
C ASP A 126 -45.74 -18.54 15.58
N GLY A 127 -46.16 -17.27 15.56
CA GLY A 127 -45.35 -16.14 15.18
C GLY A 127 -45.77 -14.86 15.90
N VAL A 128 -45.47 -13.73 15.28
CA VAL A 128 -45.68 -12.39 15.85
C VAL A 128 -46.41 -11.51 14.83
N VAL A 129 -47.44 -10.80 15.28
CA VAL A 129 -48.08 -9.72 14.51
C VAL A 129 -47.41 -8.39 14.88
N THR A 130 -46.78 -7.75 13.90
CA THR A 130 -46.11 -6.45 14.06
C THR A 130 -47.11 -5.33 14.32
N ARG A 131 -46.62 -4.14 14.74
CA ARG A 131 -47.45 -2.92 14.85
C ARG A 131 -48.18 -2.54 13.57
N THR A 132 -47.66 -2.93 12.40
CA THR A 132 -48.26 -2.65 11.08
C THR A 132 -49.31 -3.69 10.67
N GLY A 133 -49.60 -4.68 11.51
CA GLY A 133 -50.60 -5.72 11.28
C GLY A 133 -50.13 -6.88 10.39
N THR A 134 -48.81 -7.04 10.20
CA THR A 134 -48.24 -8.15 9.41
C THR A 134 -47.80 -9.30 10.31
N PHE A 135 -48.14 -10.53 9.94
CA PHE A 135 -47.65 -11.74 10.62
C PHE A 135 -46.22 -12.07 10.17
N GLN A 136 -45.39 -12.50 11.11
CA GLN A 136 -44.05 -13.03 10.89
C GLN A 136 -43.81 -14.25 11.77
N LYS A 137 -43.60 -15.41 11.16
CA LYS A 137 -43.02 -16.58 11.82
C LYS A 137 -41.52 -16.57 11.66
N PHE A 138 -40.83 -16.81 12.76
CA PHE A 138 -39.40 -17.07 12.78
C PHE A 138 -39.16 -18.55 13.06
N TYR A 139 -38.19 -19.13 12.37
CA TYR A 139 -37.85 -20.54 12.49
C TYR A 139 -36.48 -20.73 13.13
N GLU A 140 -36.30 -21.81 13.87
CA GLU A 140 -34.95 -22.35 14.06
C GLU A 140 -34.48 -23.04 12.76
N GLN A 141 -33.16 -23.07 12.51
CA GLN A 141 -32.63 -23.69 11.28
C GLN A 141 -33.07 -25.16 11.14
N ALA A 142 -33.00 -25.92 12.23
CA ALA A 142 -33.41 -27.32 12.26
C ALA A 142 -34.94 -27.48 12.14
N GLU A 143 -35.72 -26.59 12.79
CA GLU A 143 -37.19 -26.57 12.68
C GLU A 143 -37.63 -26.39 11.22
N LEU A 144 -37.02 -25.43 10.51
CA LEU A 144 -37.33 -25.19 9.10
C LEU A 144 -37.00 -26.40 8.23
N ALA A 145 -35.84 -27.03 8.44
CA ALA A 145 -35.44 -28.23 7.71
C ALA A 145 -36.43 -29.38 7.92
N THR A 146 -36.74 -29.72 9.18
CA THR A 146 -37.68 -30.79 9.53
C THR A 146 -39.06 -30.51 8.96
N TRP A 147 -39.55 -29.27 9.08
CA TRP A 147 -40.86 -28.90 8.55
C TRP A 147 -40.95 -29.05 7.03
N VAL A 148 -39.90 -28.66 6.30
CA VAL A 148 -39.83 -28.84 4.84
C VAL A 148 -39.80 -30.33 4.47
N GLU A 149 -39.00 -31.13 5.18
CA GLU A 149 -38.89 -32.58 4.96
C GLU A 149 -40.23 -33.29 5.22
N GLU A 150 -40.91 -32.99 6.34
CA GLU A 150 -42.21 -33.56 6.68
C GLU A 150 -43.33 -33.12 5.72
N ALA A 151 -43.22 -31.93 5.12
CA ALA A 151 -44.21 -31.39 4.20
C ALA A 151 -44.09 -31.99 2.80
N LEU A 152 -42.87 -32.25 2.34
CA LEU A 152 -42.56 -32.65 0.97
C LEU A 152 -42.13 -34.11 0.83
N GLY A 153 -41.75 -34.78 1.92
CA GLY A 153 -41.19 -36.13 1.91
C GLY A 153 -39.78 -36.22 1.32
N VAL A 154 -39.11 -35.08 1.13
CA VAL A 154 -37.77 -34.98 0.54
C VAL A 154 -36.88 -34.19 1.49
N LYS A 155 -35.71 -34.77 1.81
CA LYS A 155 -34.74 -34.13 2.70
C LYS A 155 -34.17 -32.85 2.08
N PRO A 156 -34.36 -31.68 2.71
CA PRO A 156 -33.81 -30.43 2.19
C PRO A 156 -32.30 -30.34 2.46
N ILE A 157 -31.57 -29.71 1.54
CA ILE A 157 -30.14 -29.43 1.68
C ILE A 157 -29.97 -27.98 2.12
N ALA A 158 -29.26 -27.77 3.22
CA ALA A 158 -28.97 -26.43 3.73
C ALA A 158 -28.00 -25.68 2.80
N ALA A 159 -28.49 -24.62 2.16
CA ALA A 159 -27.68 -23.75 1.31
C ALA A 159 -26.98 -22.67 2.15
N ALA A 160 -27.73 -22.03 3.05
CA ALA A 160 -27.27 -21.03 4.02
C ALA A 160 -28.27 -20.95 5.19
N PRO A 161 -27.99 -20.16 6.26
CA PRO A 161 -28.97 -19.97 7.33
C PRO A 161 -30.31 -19.43 6.81
N GLY A 162 -31.38 -20.19 6.98
CA GLY A 162 -32.75 -19.87 6.57
C GLY A 162 -33.04 -20.12 5.10
N ILE A 163 -32.15 -20.79 4.37
CA ILE A 163 -32.29 -21.08 2.94
C ILE A 163 -31.96 -22.56 2.67
N PHE A 164 -32.92 -23.25 2.06
CA PHE A 164 -32.83 -24.66 1.73
C PHE A 164 -33.12 -24.91 0.25
N TYR A 165 -32.43 -25.88 -0.32
CA TYR A 165 -32.73 -26.44 -1.64
C TYR A 165 -33.37 -27.81 -1.48
N VAL A 166 -34.47 -28.04 -2.18
CA VAL A 166 -35.13 -29.34 -2.28
C VAL A 166 -35.03 -29.77 -3.73
N PHE A 167 -34.28 -30.85 -3.98
CA PHE A 167 -34.04 -31.37 -5.33
C PHE A 167 -35.02 -32.49 -5.65
N ARG A 168 -35.55 -32.48 -6.87
CA ARG A 168 -36.40 -33.56 -7.41
C ARG A 168 -35.58 -34.82 -7.69
N ASP A 169 -34.39 -34.63 -8.23
CA ASP A 169 -33.45 -35.69 -8.56
C ASP A 169 -32.37 -35.82 -7.48
N THR A 170 -32.22 -37.03 -6.95
CA THR A 170 -31.15 -37.36 -5.99
C THR A 170 -29.77 -37.23 -6.61
N THR A 171 -29.63 -37.42 -7.92
CA THR A 171 -28.38 -37.24 -8.67
C THR A 171 -27.94 -35.78 -8.63
N LEU A 172 -28.83 -34.84 -8.97
CA LEU A 172 -28.56 -33.39 -8.88
C LEU A 172 -28.22 -32.96 -7.44
N ALA A 173 -28.91 -33.53 -6.44
CA ALA A 173 -28.58 -33.31 -5.03
C ALA A 173 -27.14 -33.75 -4.68
N HIS A 174 -26.72 -34.92 -5.17
CA HIS A 174 -25.38 -35.45 -4.93
C HIS A 174 -24.30 -34.68 -5.71
N GLU A 175 -24.57 -34.22 -6.94
CA GLU A 175 -23.67 -33.35 -7.70
C GLU A 175 -23.45 -32.01 -6.98
N PHE A 176 -24.52 -31.40 -6.48
CA PHE A 176 -24.44 -30.18 -5.67
C PHE A 176 -23.57 -30.39 -4.41
N LEU A 177 -23.79 -31.48 -3.68
CA LEU A 177 -23.00 -31.83 -2.49
C LEU A 177 -21.53 -32.14 -2.84
N ALA A 178 -21.26 -32.83 -3.95
CA ALA A 178 -19.91 -33.13 -4.41
C ALA A 178 -19.12 -31.84 -4.69
N THR A 179 -19.75 -30.85 -5.32
CA THR A 179 -19.14 -29.54 -5.59
C THR A 179 -18.71 -28.82 -4.30
N ARG A 180 -19.42 -29.05 -3.18
CA ARG A 180 -19.08 -28.53 -1.84
C ARG A 180 -18.09 -29.41 -1.06
N ALA A 181 -17.96 -30.69 -1.37
CA ALA A 181 -17.03 -31.61 -0.70
C ALA A 181 -15.59 -31.51 -1.23
N TYR A 182 -15.40 -31.08 -2.49
CA TYR A 182 -14.10 -31.02 -3.17
C TYR A 182 -13.44 -29.63 -3.17
N THR A 183 -13.47 -28.90 -2.06
CA THR A 183 -12.84 -27.57 -1.93
C THR A 183 -11.33 -27.63 -1.69
N TYR A 184 -10.62 -28.55 -2.33
CA TYR A 184 -9.17 -28.43 -2.53
C TYR A 184 -8.85 -28.62 -4.01
N ARG A 185 -8.74 -27.50 -4.73
CA ARG A 185 -8.08 -27.44 -6.04
C ARG A 185 -6.62 -27.07 -5.77
N PRO A 186 -5.64 -27.91 -6.14
CA PRO A 186 -4.24 -27.49 -6.13
C PRO A 186 -4.14 -26.24 -7.01
N ARG A 187 -3.74 -25.10 -6.42
CA ARG A 187 -3.50 -23.90 -7.20
C ARG A 187 -2.30 -24.18 -8.09
N VAL A 188 -2.41 -23.84 -9.37
CA VAL A 188 -1.23 -23.73 -10.24
C VAL A 188 -0.33 -22.68 -9.60
N HIS A 189 0.82 -23.10 -9.09
CA HIS A 189 1.83 -22.19 -8.60
C HIS A 189 2.53 -21.59 -9.81
N VAL A 190 2.01 -20.48 -10.30
CA VAL A 190 2.75 -19.65 -11.26
C VAL A 190 3.84 -18.96 -10.46
N ASP A 191 5.10 -19.24 -10.80
CA ASP A 191 6.26 -18.59 -10.17
C ASP A 191 6.19 -17.07 -10.40
N PRO A 192 6.05 -16.25 -9.35
CA PRO A 192 6.01 -14.80 -9.47
C PRO A 192 7.26 -14.22 -10.16
N HIS A 193 8.43 -14.87 -10.03
CA HIS A 193 9.66 -14.39 -10.68
C HIS A 193 9.56 -14.48 -12.20
N ALA A 194 9.10 -15.61 -12.73
CA ALA A 194 8.90 -15.79 -14.17
C ALA A 194 7.91 -14.76 -14.75
N VAL A 195 6.84 -14.44 -14.01
CA VAL A 195 5.87 -13.42 -14.44
C VAL A 195 6.49 -12.02 -14.42
N TYR A 196 7.28 -11.70 -13.40
CA TYR A 196 7.97 -10.41 -13.32
C TYR A 196 9.02 -10.27 -14.44
N GLU A 197 9.85 -11.28 -14.67
CA GLU A 197 10.89 -11.28 -15.72
C GLU A 197 10.29 -11.08 -17.12
N ALA A 198 9.16 -11.74 -17.41
CA ALA A 198 8.48 -11.59 -18.68
C ALA A 198 7.86 -10.20 -18.92
N ASN A 199 7.70 -9.38 -17.87
CA ASN A 199 6.98 -8.10 -17.92
C ASN A 199 7.81 -6.93 -17.36
N GLN A 200 9.14 -7.03 -17.33
CA GLN A 200 10.01 -6.00 -16.71
C GLN A 200 9.82 -4.62 -17.34
N GLU A 201 9.73 -4.54 -18.67
CA GLU A 201 9.56 -3.26 -19.37
C GLU A 201 8.22 -2.59 -19.01
N THR A 202 7.13 -3.35 -19.00
CA THR A 202 5.79 -2.87 -18.60
C THR A 202 5.75 -2.44 -17.13
N LEU A 203 6.49 -3.11 -16.26
CA LEU A 203 6.54 -2.83 -14.82
C LEU A 203 7.55 -1.73 -14.44
N ALA A 204 8.50 -1.39 -15.31
CA ALA A 204 9.58 -0.44 -15.00
C ALA A 204 9.06 0.94 -14.53
N PRO A 205 8.05 1.57 -15.18
CA PRO A 205 7.53 2.86 -14.71
C PRO A 205 6.92 2.76 -13.30
N LEU A 206 6.22 1.67 -13.01
CA LEU A 206 5.66 1.43 -11.68
C LEU A 206 6.76 1.18 -10.66
N LEU A 207 7.77 0.38 -10.99
CA LEU A 207 8.91 0.13 -10.11
C LEU A 207 9.64 1.43 -9.76
N ASP A 208 9.93 2.27 -10.74
CA ASP A 208 10.59 3.56 -10.53
C ASP A 208 9.71 4.50 -9.68
N PHE A 209 8.40 4.52 -9.92
CA PHE A 209 7.47 5.27 -9.06
C PHE A 209 7.54 4.80 -7.60
N LEU A 210 7.49 3.48 -7.37
CA LEU A 210 7.58 2.91 -6.02
C LEU A 210 8.91 3.25 -5.35
N ARG A 211 10.02 3.25 -6.10
CA ARG A 211 11.37 3.60 -5.60
C ARG A 211 11.50 5.06 -5.18
N VAL A 212 10.82 5.97 -5.88
CA VAL A 212 10.88 7.42 -5.61
C VAL A 212 9.87 7.84 -4.55
N HIS A 213 8.63 7.34 -4.62
CA HIS A 213 7.53 7.81 -3.78
C HIS A 213 7.27 6.93 -2.55
N ALA A 214 7.78 5.69 -2.56
CA ALA A 214 7.61 4.71 -1.50
C ALA A 214 6.13 4.47 -1.13
N ARG A 215 5.26 4.53 -2.13
CA ARG A 215 3.82 4.25 -2.04
C ARG A 215 3.28 3.88 -3.43
N PRO A 216 2.15 3.18 -3.54
CA PRO A 216 1.47 2.99 -4.81
C PRO A 216 1.05 4.33 -5.44
N PRO A 217 1.06 4.44 -6.78
CA PRO A 217 0.57 5.61 -7.47
C PRO A 217 -0.96 5.72 -7.35
N ARG A 218 -1.44 6.96 -7.32
CA ARG A 218 -2.84 7.30 -7.53
C ARG A 218 -3.11 7.41 -9.03
N ALA A 219 -4.38 7.55 -9.39
CA ALA A 219 -4.78 7.81 -10.76
C ALA A 219 -4.00 9.00 -11.35
N ASP A 220 -3.55 8.82 -12.58
CA ASP A 220 -2.85 9.78 -13.43
C ASP A 220 -1.39 10.06 -13.03
N GLU A 221 -0.83 9.37 -12.03
CA GLU A 221 0.56 9.59 -11.60
C GLU A 221 1.60 8.80 -12.42
N LEU A 222 1.19 7.74 -13.12
CA LEU A 222 2.07 6.94 -14.01
C LEU A 222 1.98 7.34 -15.49
N GLY A 223 1.07 8.25 -15.83
CA GLY A 223 0.69 8.56 -17.21
C GLY A 223 -0.27 7.54 -17.80
N GLU A 224 -1.15 8.00 -18.69
CA GLU A 224 -2.25 7.20 -19.25
C GLU A 224 -1.77 5.94 -19.97
N ALA A 225 -0.69 6.04 -20.76
CA ALA A 225 -0.13 4.91 -21.51
C ALA A 225 0.38 3.80 -20.57
N SER A 226 1.24 4.14 -19.61
CA SER A 226 1.77 3.17 -18.64
C SER A 226 0.66 2.53 -17.80
N GLU A 227 -0.35 3.32 -17.40
CA GLU A 227 -1.50 2.77 -16.68
C GLU A 227 -2.32 1.79 -17.51
N ALA A 228 -2.53 2.09 -18.80
CA ALA A 228 -3.25 1.21 -19.71
C ALA A 228 -2.52 -0.12 -19.91
N ASP A 229 -1.22 -0.07 -20.21
CA ASP A 229 -0.39 -1.26 -20.46
C ASP A 229 -0.36 -2.18 -19.22
N ILE A 230 -0.20 -1.61 -18.02
CA ILE A 230 -0.21 -2.39 -16.78
C ILE A 230 -1.60 -2.99 -16.51
N ARG A 231 -2.69 -2.25 -16.80
CA ARG A 231 -4.05 -2.76 -16.58
C ARG A 231 -4.43 -3.85 -17.57
N GLU A 232 -3.96 -3.77 -18.81
CA GLU A 232 -4.15 -4.82 -19.80
C GLU A 232 -3.52 -6.14 -19.33
N GLN A 233 -2.28 -6.10 -18.86
CA GLN A 233 -1.55 -7.31 -18.44
C GLN A 233 -1.94 -7.83 -17.05
N PHE A 234 -2.19 -6.94 -16.08
CA PHE A 234 -2.34 -7.32 -14.66
C PHE A 234 -3.72 -7.02 -14.07
N THR A 235 -4.68 -6.52 -14.87
CA THR A 235 -6.01 -6.05 -14.47
C THR A 235 -6.00 -4.77 -13.61
N SER A 236 -5.03 -4.60 -12.71
CA SER A 236 -4.92 -3.43 -11.84
C SER A 236 -3.48 -3.14 -11.42
N ILE A 237 -3.22 -1.85 -11.17
CA ILE A 237 -1.94 -1.37 -10.61
C ILE A 237 -1.63 -2.04 -9.27
N ALA A 238 -2.65 -2.33 -8.46
CA ALA A 238 -2.48 -3.01 -7.17
C ALA A 238 -1.95 -4.45 -7.33
N ARG A 239 -2.43 -5.20 -8.33
CA ARG A 239 -1.90 -6.53 -8.63
C ARG A 239 -0.45 -6.46 -9.11
N ALA A 240 -0.14 -5.53 -10.00
CA ALA A 240 1.23 -5.30 -10.46
C ALA A 240 2.18 -4.92 -9.31
N THR A 241 1.70 -4.07 -8.39
CA THR A 241 2.46 -3.67 -7.19
C THR A 241 2.71 -4.87 -6.28
N ASN A 242 1.71 -5.72 -6.06
CA ASN A 242 1.85 -6.94 -5.26
C ASN A 242 2.83 -7.93 -5.91
N LEU A 243 2.82 -8.07 -7.23
CA LEU A 243 3.80 -8.90 -7.94
C LEU A 243 5.22 -8.40 -7.69
N ILE A 244 5.47 -7.09 -7.85
CA ILE A 244 6.78 -6.48 -7.55
C ILE A 244 7.18 -6.80 -6.11
N ARG A 245 6.28 -6.63 -5.14
CA ARG A 245 6.53 -6.93 -3.73
C ARG A 245 6.83 -8.40 -3.46
N GLN A 246 6.25 -9.34 -4.22
CA GLN A 246 6.50 -10.77 -4.05
C GLN A 246 7.89 -11.21 -4.54
N VAL A 247 8.48 -10.49 -5.49
CA VAL A 247 9.79 -10.81 -6.09
C VAL A 247 10.92 -9.92 -5.59
N THR A 248 10.64 -9.05 -4.62
CA THR A 248 11.62 -8.13 -4.03
C THR A 248 11.63 -8.26 -2.51
N ASP A 249 12.75 -7.86 -1.89
CA ASP A 249 12.93 -7.94 -0.44
C ASP A 249 12.12 -6.87 0.30
N ASP A 250 11.42 -7.25 1.37
CA ASP A 250 10.64 -6.31 2.19
C ASP A 250 11.54 -5.28 2.89
N GLY A 251 12.75 -5.68 3.31
CA GLY A 251 13.72 -4.80 3.95
C GLY A 251 14.22 -3.70 3.02
N TYR A 252 14.34 -3.98 1.71
CA TYR A 252 14.60 -2.96 0.70
C TYR A 252 13.51 -1.87 0.70
N TRP A 253 12.24 -2.27 0.77
CA TRP A 253 11.13 -1.32 0.75
C TRP A 253 10.99 -0.51 2.03
N ASP A 254 11.34 -1.09 3.17
CA ASP A 254 11.45 -0.35 4.44
C ASP A 254 12.52 0.75 4.35
N GLN A 255 13.67 0.44 3.72
CA GLN A 255 14.72 1.44 3.48
C GLN A 255 14.25 2.54 2.53
N VAL A 256 13.57 2.19 1.43
CA VAL A 256 13.00 3.14 0.47
C VAL A 256 11.97 4.06 1.16
N ALA A 257 11.09 3.51 1.99
CA ALA A 257 10.11 4.28 2.75
C ALA A 257 10.78 5.21 3.78
N LEU A 258 11.77 4.70 4.53
CA LEU A 258 12.53 5.49 5.48
C LEU A 258 13.26 6.66 4.77
N GLN A 259 13.95 6.39 3.68
CA GLN A 259 14.65 7.41 2.90
C GLN A 259 13.68 8.48 2.39
N ARG A 260 12.56 8.07 1.80
CA ARG A 260 11.56 9.03 1.28
C ARG A 260 10.98 9.89 2.40
N ARG A 261 10.65 9.29 3.55
CA ARG A 261 10.19 10.03 4.73
C ARG A 261 11.23 11.06 5.16
N GLN A 262 12.52 10.70 5.21
CA GLN A 262 13.59 11.62 5.58
C GLN A 262 13.74 12.79 4.59
N GLU A 263 13.68 12.53 3.28
CA GLU A 263 13.72 13.57 2.25
C GLU A 263 12.59 14.59 2.40
N LEU A 264 11.37 14.11 2.63
CA LEU A 264 10.20 14.95 2.85
C LEU A 264 10.35 15.79 4.12
N LEU A 265 10.86 15.21 5.22
CA LEU A 265 11.14 15.97 6.45
C LEU A 265 12.14 17.09 6.21
N VAL A 266 13.24 16.80 5.51
CA VAL A 266 14.26 17.81 5.18
C VAL A 266 13.64 18.93 4.33
N TYR A 267 12.87 18.59 3.30
CA TYR A 267 12.16 19.58 2.48
C TYR A 267 11.23 20.47 3.32
N ILE A 268 10.37 19.88 4.17
CA ILE A 268 9.42 20.62 5.00
C ILE A 268 10.16 21.47 6.04
N ALA A 269 11.26 20.98 6.62
CA ALA A 269 12.09 21.74 7.54
C ALA A 269 12.68 22.97 6.84
N MET A 270 13.28 22.77 5.67
CA MET A 270 13.88 23.87 4.88
C MET A 270 12.85 24.89 4.38
N SER A 271 11.62 24.47 4.10
CA SER A 271 10.55 25.39 3.68
C SER A 271 10.19 26.45 4.75
N ARG A 272 10.63 26.26 6.01
CA ARG A 272 10.39 27.18 7.12
C ARG A 272 11.15 28.51 6.98
N PHE A 273 12.27 28.52 6.26
CA PHE A 273 13.07 29.74 6.04
C PHE A 273 12.43 30.72 5.05
N GLY A 274 11.48 30.24 4.24
CA GLY A 274 10.61 31.08 3.44
C GLY A 274 9.19 31.06 3.97
N ARG A 275 8.21 31.17 3.06
CA ARG A 275 6.82 30.88 3.39
C ARG A 275 6.54 29.39 3.14
N ARG A 276 6.44 28.61 4.22
CA ARG A 276 6.01 27.22 4.13
C ARG A 276 4.64 27.14 3.41
N PRO A 277 4.50 26.35 2.34
CA PRO A 277 3.26 26.26 1.58
C PRO A 277 2.13 25.67 2.43
N ARG A 278 0.89 26.08 2.14
CA ARG A 278 -0.31 25.39 2.64
C ARG A 278 -0.46 24.05 1.94
N PHE A 279 -1.17 23.10 2.56
CA PHE A 279 -1.37 21.77 1.97
C PHE A 279 -2.02 21.85 0.57
N SER A 280 -2.94 22.79 0.35
CA SER A 280 -3.60 23.03 -0.94
C SER A 280 -2.69 23.63 -2.01
N GLU A 281 -1.56 24.21 -1.61
CA GLU A 281 -0.56 24.81 -2.52
C GLU A 281 0.48 23.76 -2.97
N LEU A 282 0.49 22.57 -2.37
CA LEU A 282 1.37 21.47 -2.76
C LEU A 282 0.89 20.80 -4.04
N ALA A 283 1.84 20.42 -4.90
CA ALA A 283 1.55 19.54 -6.03
C ALA A 283 0.90 18.23 -5.53
N LYS A 284 -0.06 17.70 -6.31
CA LYS A 284 -0.90 16.55 -5.91
C LYS A 284 -0.06 15.34 -5.46
N THR A 285 1.00 15.02 -6.18
CA THR A 285 1.92 13.92 -5.87
C THR A 285 2.68 14.15 -4.57
N LEU A 286 3.22 15.36 -4.37
CA LEU A 286 3.91 15.70 -3.12
C LEU A 286 2.97 15.68 -1.91
N ALA A 287 1.74 16.16 -2.07
CA ALA A 287 0.71 16.09 -1.05
C ALA A 287 0.33 14.63 -0.71
N ALA A 288 0.26 13.77 -1.73
CA ALA A 288 0.00 12.34 -1.57
C ALA A 288 1.15 11.61 -0.85
N ASP A 289 2.41 11.92 -1.20
CA ASP A 289 3.60 11.39 -0.52
C ASP A 289 3.58 11.74 0.96
N ILE A 290 3.40 13.03 1.27
CA ILE A 290 3.35 13.51 2.67
C ILE A 290 2.23 12.80 3.44
N LYS A 291 1.04 12.67 2.84
CA LYS A 291 -0.08 11.98 3.48
C LYS A 291 0.21 10.51 3.75
N ALA A 292 0.87 9.82 2.81
CA ALA A 292 1.23 8.41 2.97
C ALA A 292 2.27 8.20 4.08
N HIS A 293 3.25 9.10 4.20
CA HIS A 293 4.38 8.94 5.13
C HIS A 293 4.14 9.50 6.53
N PHE A 294 3.25 10.49 6.68
CA PHE A 294 3.03 11.21 7.95
C PHE A 294 1.58 11.26 8.41
N GLY A 295 0.64 10.77 7.61
CA GLY A 295 -0.80 10.89 7.88
C GLY A 295 -1.31 12.30 7.57
N THR A 296 -0.95 13.30 8.37
CA THR A 296 -1.36 14.70 8.15
C THR A 296 -0.18 15.62 7.85
N TYR A 297 -0.44 16.70 7.11
CA TYR A 297 0.59 17.70 6.84
C TYR A 297 1.02 18.45 8.10
N SER A 298 0.10 18.61 9.07
CA SER A 298 0.41 19.22 10.36
C SER A 298 1.43 18.39 11.15
N ASP A 299 1.24 17.06 11.19
CA ASP A 299 2.18 16.16 11.86
C ASP A 299 3.55 16.15 11.19
N ALA A 300 3.57 16.20 9.84
CA ALA A 300 4.80 16.34 9.08
C ALA A 300 5.53 17.66 9.41
N CYS A 301 4.79 18.77 9.50
CA CYS A 301 5.33 20.08 9.90
C CYS A 301 5.90 20.06 11.32
N LEU A 302 5.18 19.47 12.28
CA LEU A 302 5.64 19.37 13.66
C LEU A 302 6.95 18.57 13.77
N GLN A 303 7.03 17.43 13.07
CA GLN A 303 8.26 16.63 13.03
C GLN A 303 9.41 17.38 12.35
N ALA A 304 9.14 18.08 11.26
CA ALA A 304 10.13 18.89 10.56
C ALA A 304 10.64 20.07 11.40
N ASP A 305 9.78 20.73 12.17
CA ASP A 305 10.14 21.82 13.07
C ASP A 305 11.02 21.31 14.23
N ARG A 306 10.70 20.14 14.78
CA ARG A 306 11.57 19.46 15.77
C ARG A 306 12.93 19.10 15.18
N LEU A 307 12.96 18.60 13.94
CA LEU A 307 14.20 18.28 13.24
C LEU A 307 15.06 19.53 13.02
N LEU A 308 14.45 20.64 12.60
CA LEU A 308 15.14 21.92 12.43
C LEU A 308 15.70 22.45 13.75
N LEU A 309 14.90 22.41 14.83
CA LEU A 309 15.35 22.81 16.16
C LEU A 309 16.54 21.96 16.64
N ALA A 310 16.51 20.65 16.38
CA ALA A 310 17.58 19.72 16.76
C ALA A 310 18.93 20.05 16.12
N THR A 311 18.97 20.77 14.99
CA THR A 311 20.23 21.23 14.37
C THR A 311 20.97 22.29 15.20
N GLY A 312 20.27 22.96 16.12
CA GLY A 312 20.85 23.93 17.03
C GLY A 312 21.49 23.33 18.28
N ASP A 313 21.31 22.03 18.53
CA ASP A 313 21.88 21.32 19.67
C ASP A 313 23.23 20.68 19.29
N PRO A 314 24.36 21.14 19.89
CA PRO A 314 25.68 20.60 19.58
C PRO A 314 25.82 19.11 19.90
N ALA A 315 25.14 18.59 20.92
CA ALA A 315 25.21 17.18 21.28
C ALA A 315 24.51 16.31 20.23
N ILE A 316 23.35 16.75 19.73
CA ILE A 316 22.64 16.04 18.65
C ILE A 316 23.47 16.06 17.37
N VAL A 317 24.02 17.21 16.99
CA VAL A 317 24.87 17.33 15.79
C VAL A 317 26.11 16.43 15.91
N LEU A 318 26.75 16.40 17.08
CA LEU A 318 27.89 15.52 17.33
C LEU A 318 27.49 14.04 17.22
N VAL A 319 26.43 13.60 17.90
CA VAL A 319 25.98 12.21 17.87
C VAL A 319 25.60 11.79 16.44
N ALA A 320 24.86 12.64 15.72
CA ALA A 320 24.50 12.39 14.34
C ALA A 320 25.73 12.31 13.41
N ALA A 321 26.72 13.17 13.62
CA ALA A 321 27.97 13.09 12.88
C ALA A 321 28.72 11.79 13.17
N ARG A 322 28.76 11.35 14.43
CA ARG A 322 29.42 10.10 14.84
C ARG A 322 28.71 8.84 14.34
N SER A 323 27.39 8.88 14.24
CA SER A 323 26.58 7.76 13.71
C SER A 323 26.43 7.75 12.20
N SER A 324 26.94 8.76 11.49
CA SER A 324 26.85 8.82 10.04
C SER A 324 27.62 7.68 9.39
N GLY A 325 26.95 6.93 8.52
CA GLY A 325 27.56 5.85 7.74
C GLY A 325 28.44 6.32 6.58
N VAL A 326 28.53 7.65 6.36
CA VAL A 326 29.35 8.25 5.30
C VAL A 326 30.05 9.50 5.79
N GLY A 327 31.20 9.82 5.19
CA GLY A 327 31.98 11.00 5.50
C GLY A 327 33.14 10.72 6.44
N LYS A 328 34.23 11.46 6.26
CA LYS A 328 35.43 11.38 7.08
C LYS A 328 35.22 12.14 8.37
N GLN A 329 35.34 11.44 9.48
CA GLN A 329 35.24 12.02 10.80
C GLN A 329 36.58 12.56 11.28
N THR A 330 36.56 13.79 11.80
CA THR A 330 37.66 14.37 12.58
C THR A 330 37.16 14.71 13.99
N PRO A 331 38.05 15.07 14.93
CA PRO A 331 37.62 15.51 16.26
C PRO A 331 36.62 16.68 16.22
N SER A 332 36.76 17.59 15.26
CA SER A 332 35.97 18.84 15.19
C SER A 332 34.93 18.89 14.08
N ALA A 333 34.90 17.94 13.14
CA ALA A 333 33.97 17.99 12.01
C ALA A 333 33.69 16.62 11.36
N LEU A 334 32.63 16.59 10.55
CA LEU A 334 32.37 15.58 9.54
C LEU A 334 32.60 16.19 8.15
N TYR A 335 33.39 15.53 7.31
CA TYR A 335 33.62 15.94 5.92
C TYR A 335 32.94 14.95 4.98
N VAL A 336 32.15 15.43 4.04
CA VAL A 336 31.39 14.59 3.11
C VAL A 336 31.44 15.18 1.71
N HIS A 337 31.64 14.32 0.72
CA HIS A 337 31.57 14.73 -0.67
C HIS A 337 30.11 15.01 -1.05
N ARG A 338 29.87 16.00 -1.91
CA ARG A 338 28.50 16.43 -2.28
C ARG A 338 27.60 15.29 -2.79
N SER A 339 28.17 14.28 -3.43
CA SER A 339 27.43 13.11 -3.94
C SER A 339 26.85 12.23 -2.84
N ALA A 340 27.38 12.32 -1.62
CA ALA A 340 26.95 11.51 -0.47
C ALA A 340 26.10 12.29 0.53
N LEU A 341 25.79 13.57 0.29
CA LEU A 341 24.98 14.39 1.20
C LEU A 341 23.59 13.78 1.48
N GLY A 342 23.00 13.11 0.50
CA GLY A 342 21.71 12.43 0.65
C GLY A 342 21.71 11.30 1.69
N LEU A 343 22.89 10.71 1.97
CA LEU A 343 23.08 9.59 2.90
C LEU A 343 23.37 10.05 4.34
N LEU A 344 23.55 11.36 4.55
CA LEU A 344 23.71 11.88 5.90
C LEU A 344 22.41 11.72 6.72
N PRO A 345 22.52 11.54 8.05
CA PRO A 345 21.37 11.67 8.95
C PRO A 345 20.58 12.95 8.68
N PRO A 346 19.24 12.92 8.75
CA PRO A 346 18.39 14.05 8.37
C PRO A 346 18.75 15.37 9.07
N VAL A 347 19.14 15.30 10.34
CA VAL A 347 19.54 16.48 11.12
C VAL A 347 20.77 17.16 10.52
N LEU A 348 21.75 16.41 10.01
CA LEU A 348 22.93 16.97 9.34
C LEU A 348 22.61 17.53 7.96
N ARG A 349 21.64 16.93 7.25
CA ARG A 349 21.12 17.47 5.97
C ARG A 349 20.41 18.80 6.18
N VAL A 350 19.64 18.95 7.26
CA VAL A 350 19.04 20.23 7.63
C VAL A 350 20.12 21.22 8.10
N TYR A 351 21.12 20.78 8.87
CA TYR A 351 22.24 21.61 9.31
C TYR A 351 23.06 22.18 8.14
N GLU A 352 23.41 21.35 7.15
CA GLU A 352 23.96 21.81 5.86
C GLU A 352 23.01 22.79 5.17
N GLY A 353 21.72 22.44 5.12
CA GLY A 353 20.70 23.24 4.48
C GLY A 353 20.60 24.65 5.06
N CYS A 354 20.72 24.80 6.38
CA CYS A 354 20.80 26.11 7.05
C CYS A 354 21.98 26.94 6.51
N GLY A 355 23.14 26.32 6.31
CA GLY A 355 24.29 26.96 5.72
C GLY A 355 24.05 27.39 4.27
N ARG A 356 23.40 26.52 3.48
CA ARG A 356 23.08 26.76 2.07
C ARG A 356 22.04 27.86 1.89
N ILE A 357 21.11 28.04 2.83
CA ILE A 357 20.17 29.17 2.81
C ILE A 357 20.89 30.51 2.90
N LEU A 358 21.97 30.59 3.68
CA LEU A 358 22.74 31.83 3.84
C LEU A 358 23.74 32.07 2.70
N ALA A 359 24.45 31.03 2.26
CA ALA A 359 25.48 31.16 1.22
C ALA A 359 24.96 31.00 -0.21
N GLY A 360 23.75 30.49 -0.39
CA GLY A 360 23.28 30.00 -1.68
C GLY A 360 24.01 28.73 -2.14
N THR A 361 23.84 28.38 -3.41
CA THR A 361 24.59 27.28 -4.04
C THR A 361 26.01 27.75 -4.33
N VAL A 362 27.00 27.17 -3.66
CA VAL A 362 28.42 27.43 -3.93
C VAL A 362 28.85 26.61 -5.14
N GLU A 363 29.04 27.26 -6.27
CA GLU A 363 29.44 26.61 -7.52
C GLU A 363 30.80 25.90 -7.36
N HIS A 364 30.92 24.71 -7.97
CA HIS A 364 32.10 23.84 -7.92
C HIS A 364 32.51 23.26 -6.56
N ALA A 365 31.88 23.68 -5.44
CA ALA A 365 32.11 23.03 -4.16
C ALA A 365 31.73 21.55 -4.26
N ASN A 366 32.68 20.68 -3.94
CA ASN A 366 32.50 19.23 -4.01
C ASN A 366 32.66 18.55 -2.66
N MET A 367 33.08 19.30 -1.63
CA MET A 367 33.23 18.81 -0.28
C MET A 367 32.50 19.73 0.69
N VAL A 368 31.76 19.15 1.63
CA VAL A 368 31.06 19.87 2.71
C VAL A 368 31.68 19.46 4.03
N LYS A 369 32.07 20.45 4.83
CA LYS A 369 32.55 20.28 6.20
C LYS A 369 31.45 20.75 7.15
N LEU A 370 30.95 19.83 7.98
CA LEU A 370 30.00 20.10 9.05
C LEU A 370 30.76 20.16 10.37
N SER A 371 30.90 21.35 10.96
CA SER A 371 31.53 21.51 12.26
C SER A 371 30.61 20.94 13.35
N VAL A 372 31.19 20.17 14.27
CA VAL A 372 30.50 19.62 15.47
C VAL A 372 30.88 20.38 16.74
N THR A 373 31.84 21.30 16.66
CA THR A 373 32.28 22.14 17.79
C THR A 373 31.77 23.57 17.70
N GLU A 374 31.49 24.03 16.47
CA GLU A 374 30.98 25.37 16.20
C GLU A 374 29.76 25.27 15.27
N PRO A 375 28.78 26.19 15.36
CA PRO A 375 27.63 26.24 14.46
C PRO A 375 28.07 26.77 13.08
N GLN A 376 28.81 25.94 12.33
CA GLN A 376 29.49 26.32 11.09
C GLN A 376 29.43 25.20 10.03
N VAL A 377 29.17 25.61 8.80
CA VAL A 377 29.24 24.77 7.60
C VAL A 377 30.24 25.38 6.63
N SER A 378 31.16 24.59 6.08
CA SER A 378 32.07 25.05 5.03
C SER A 378 31.89 24.25 3.73
N TYR A 379 31.82 24.98 2.62
CA TYR A 379 31.83 24.44 1.27
C TYR A 379 33.23 24.58 0.68
N LEU A 380 33.86 23.45 0.38
CA LEU A 380 35.26 23.36 -0.01
C LEU A 380 35.34 22.89 -1.46
N THR A 381 36.21 23.55 -2.23
CA THR A 381 36.37 23.30 -3.67
C THR A 381 37.72 22.65 -3.96
N TYR A 382 37.69 21.41 -4.44
CA TYR A 382 38.85 20.65 -4.89
C TYR A 382 38.73 20.34 -6.39
N PRO A 383 39.20 21.21 -7.31
CA PRO A 383 38.92 21.07 -8.75
C PRO A 383 39.38 19.75 -9.35
N ALA A 384 40.51 19.21 -8.86
CA ALA A 384 41.09 17.97 -9.33
C ALA A 384 40.68 16.75 -8.48
N PHE A 385 39.59 16.83 -7.70
CA PHE A 385 39.21 15.79 -6.73
C PHE A 385 39.20 14.37 -7.31
N ASP A 386 38.78 14.20 -8.55
CA ASP A 386 38.69 12.87 -9.18
C ASP A 386 40.05 12.38 -9.68
N ARG A 387 40.82 13.28 -10.31
CA ARG A 387 42.04 12.95 -11.07
C ARG A 387 43.27 12.90 -10.19
N ASP A 388 43.37 13.82 -9.23
CA ASP A 388 44.48 13.90 -8.30
C ASP A 388 44.23 12.96 -7.11
N PRO A 389 45.16 12.06 -6.75
CA PRO A 389 45.07 11.26 -5.54
C PRO A 389 44.99 12.11 -4.26
N HIS A 390 45.66 13.27 -4.23
CA HIS A 390 45.80 14.16 -3.07
C HIS A 390 45.51 15.62 -3.44
N PRO A 391 44.27 15.94 -3.84
CA PRO A 391 43.91 17.24 -4.36
C PRO A 391 44.09 18.32 -3.29
N THR A 392 44.60 19.48 -3.72
CA THR A 392 44.72 20.66 -2.87
C THR A 392 43.45 21.50 -2.89
N LEU A 393 43.17 22.16 -1.78
CA LEU A 393 42.03 23.05 -1.63
C LEU A 393 42.24 24.29 -2.48
N ARG A 394 41.28 24.62 -3.36
CA ARG A 394 41.31 25.86 -4.14
C ARG A 394 40.63 27.01 -3.41
N SER A 395 39.45 26.78 -2.85
CA SER A 395 38.68 27.80 -2.15
C SER A 395 37.77 27.20 -1.09
N ALA A 396 37.44 28.00 -0.09
CA ALA A 396 36.49 27.66 0.96
C ALA A 396 35.49 28.80 1.17
N VAL A 397 34.20 28.48 1.12
CA VAL A 397 33.13 29.34 1.64
C VAL A 397 32.73 28.80 3.01
N THR A 398 32.74 29.64 4.04
CA THR A 398 32.45 29.24 5.41
C THR A 398 31.28 30.05 5.94
N VAL A 399 30.25 29.36 6.40
CA VAL A 399 29.01 29.95 6.91
C VAL A 399 28.97 29.79 8.41
N ASN A 400 28.93 30.91 9.14
CA ASN A 400 28.70 30.90 10.57
C ASN A 400 27.20 31.06 10.84
N LEU A 401 26.55 30.00 11.30
CA LEU A 401 25.10 29.96 11.52
C LEU A 401 24.64 30.77 12.73
N ARG A 402 25.55 31.06 13.68
CA ARG A 402 25.23 31.89 14.85
C ARG A 402 25.34 33.39 14.52
N ARG A 403 26.36 33.77 13.76
CA ARG A 403 26.61 35.16 13.34
C ARG A 403 25.89 35.54 12.05
N LEU A 404 25.34 34.55 11.35
CA LEU A 404 24.71 34.71 10.03
C LEU A 404 25.66 35.36 9.01
N SER A 405 26.95 34.99 9.06
CA SER A 405 27.99 35.51 8.18
C SER A 405 28.50 34.45 7.21
N VAL A 406 28.94 34.91 6.04
CA VAL A 406 29.55 34.07 5.00
C VAL A 406 30.92 34.63 4.68
N ASP A 407 31.96 33.83 4.92
CA ASP A 407 33.36 34.18 4.68
C ASP A 407 33.90 33.36 3.50
N TRP A 408 34.72 33.97 2.65
CA TRP A 408 35.39 33.29 1.55
C TRP A 408 36.91 33.36 1.68
N ARG A 409 37.59 32.25 1.39
CA ARG A 409 39.04 32.18 1.37
C ARG A 409 39.54 31.50 0.10
N ASP A 410 40.48 32.16 -0.59
CA ASP A 410 41.21 31.63 -1.73
C ASP A 410 42.55 31.02 -1.31
N TYR A 411 42.85 29.86 -1.86
CA TYR A 411 44.12 29.15 -1.67
C TYR A 411 44.88 28.97 -3.00
N SER A 412 44.39 29.52 -4.11
CA SER A 412 45.01 29.40 -5.44
C SER A 412 46.46 29.90 -5.52
N ARG A 413 46.81 30.86 -4.66
CA ARG A 413 48.17 31.43 -4.52
C ARG A 413 48.92 30.93 -3.28
N SER A 414 48.35 29.98 -2.54
CA SER A 414 49.02 29.42 -1.37
C SER A 414 50.14 28.49 -1.82
N GLU A 415 51.34 28.67 -1.29
CA GLU A 415 52.45 27.74 -1.53
C GLU A 415 52.34 26.45 -0.71
N ASN A 416 51.44 26.43 0.28
CA ASN A 416 51.20 25.27 1.14
C ASN A 416 49.69 25.11 1.45
N PRO A 417 48.85 24.89 0.43
CA PRO A 417 47.41 24.76 0.64
C PRO A 417 47.08 23.50 1.44
N PRO A 418 45.91 23.48 2.12
CA PRO A 418 45.36 22.24 2.67
C PRO A 418 45.19 21.18 1.59
N LEU A 419 45.42 19.93 1.95
CA LEU A 419 45.41 18.78 1.04
C LEU A 419 44.50 17.68 1.57
N LEU A 420 43.77 17.01 0.67
CA LEU A 420 42.99 15.83 1.03
C LEU A 420 43.79 14.55 0.88
N HIS A 421 43.51 13.63 1.79
CA HIS A 421 43.97 12.26 1.76
C HIS A 421 42.82 11.35 2.23
N ARG A 422 42.90 10.05 1.93
CA ARG A 422 41.87 9.05 2.26
C ARG A 422 40.51 9.35 1.63
N LYS A 423 40.50 9.52 0.30
CA LYS A 423 39.30 9.97 -0.43
C LYS A 423 38.12 9.00 -0.32
N GLU A 424 38.38 7.73 -0.06
CA GLU A 424 37.34 6.69 0.13
C GLU A 424 36.39 6.97 1.29
N GLU A 425 36.81 7.80 2.26
CA GLU A 425 35.99 8.13 3.43
C GLU A 425 34.93 9.20 3.12
N PHE A 426 35.15 10.07 2.13
CA PHE A 426 34.24 11.18 1.87
C PHE A 426 33.08 10.80 0.93
N VAL A 427 33.25 9.76 0.13
CA VAL A 427 32.30 9.34 -0.91
C VAL A 427 31.37 8.23 -0.40
N ALA A 428 30.26 8.03 -1.11
CA ALA A 428 29.27 7.01 -0.77
C ALA A 428 29.87 5.59 -0.88
N PRO A 429 29.38 4.59 -0.11
CA PRO A 429 29.86 3.22 -0.16
C PRO A 429 29.84 2.58 -1.56
N ASP A 430 28.87 3.00 -2.39
CA ASP A 430 28.63 2.55 -3.76
C ASP A 430 29.32 3.42 -4.83
N ASP A 431 30.11 4.43 -4.46
CA ASP A 431 30.87 5.23 -5.43
C ASP A 431 31.86 4.31 -6.19
N PRO A 432 31.82 4.27 -7.54
CA PRO A 432 32.62 3.34 -8.33
C PRO A 432 34.14 3.55 -8.16
N ARG A 433 34.56 4.74 -7.69
CA ARG A 433 35.96 5.10 -7.48
C ARG A 433 36.42 4.81 -6.04
N ARG A 434 35.50 4.50 -5.12
CA ARG A 434 35.83 4.27 -3.71
C ARG A 434 36.89 3.19 -3.53
N GLN A 435 36.76 2.09 -4.26
CA GLN A 435 37.72 0.98 -4.19
C GLN A 435 39.12 1.37 -4.70
N LEU A 436 39.21 2.25 -5.70
CA LEU A 436 40.48 2.79 -6.19
C LEU A 436 41.17 3.60 -5.09
N TYR A 437 40.44 4.51 -4.44
CA TYR A 437 40.95 5.35 -3.37
C TYR A 437 41.38 4.51 -2.15
N GLU A 438 40.58 3.53 -1.75
CA GLU A 438 40.89 2.66 -0.62
C GLU A 438 42.16 1.81 -0.85
N ARG A 439 42.38 1.32 -2.08
CA ARG A 439 43.61 0.59 -2.41
C ARG A 439 44.84 1.48 -2.25
N LEU A 440 44.76 2.73 -2.69
CA LEU A 440 45.83 3.70 -2.53
C LEU A 440 46.09 3.98 -1.04
N THR A 441 45.05 4.31 -0.26
CA THR A 441 45.16 4.52 1.19
C THR A 441 45.82 3.33 1.90
N ARG A 442 45.46 2.09 1.52
CA ARG A 442 46.09 0.88 2.08
C ARG A 442 47.58 0.76 1.74
N ALA A 443 48.00 1.19 0.55
CA ALA A 443 49.42 1.23 0.19
C ALA A 443 50.18 2.27 1.01
N GLU A 444 49.61 3.47 1.13
CA GLU A 444 50.18 4.59 1.89
C GLU A 444 50.31 4.31 3.38
N ARG A 445 49.31 3.65 3.98
CA ARG A 445 49.39 3.17 5.37
C ARG A 445 50.53 2.18 5.58
N ARG A 446 50.71 1.22 4.66
CA ARG A 446 51.82 0.26 4.73
C ARG A 446 53.18 0.93 4.57
N ALA A 447 53.24 2.07 3.89
CA ALA A 447 54.45 2.87 3.74
C ALA A 447 54.69 3.86 4.90
N GLY A 448 53.87 3.84 5.96
CA GLY A 448 54.06 4.70 7.14
C GLY A 448 53.58 6.15 6.99
N LEU A 449 52.96 6.53 5.86
CA LEU A 449 52.60 7.93 5.58
C LEU A 449 51.56 8.53 6.53
N TYR A 450 50.91 7.70 7.35
CA TYR A 450 49.86 8.11 8.30
C TYR A 450 50.29 7.98 9.78
N GLU A 451 51.57 7.73 10.07
CA GLU A 451 52.08 7.66 11.45
C GLU A 451 51.99 9.02 12.18
N HIS A 452 52.12 10.12 11.42
CA HIS A 452 52.05 11.49 11.90
C HIS A 452 50.96 12.28 11.16
N PRO A 453 49.66 11.97 11.37
CA PRO A 453 48.55 12.54 10.62
C PRO A 453 48.43 14.07 10.75
N GLU A 454 48.95 14.65 11.83
CA GLU A 454 49.02 16.09 12.06
C GLU A 454 49.96 16.83 11.10
N ARG A 455 50.92 16.14 10.48
CA ARG A 455 51.91 16.73 9.56
C ARG A 455 51.46 16.74 8.10
N ILE A 456 50.48 15.90 7.74
CA ILE A 456 50.13 15.62 6.33
C ILE A 456 48.91 16.38 5.79
N GLY A 457 48.33 17.29 6.58
CA GLY A 457 47.14 18.06 6.17
C GLY A 457 47.42 19.16 5.13
N THR A 458 48.67 19.35 4.70
CA THR A 458 49.09 20.41 3.77
C THR A 458 50.01 19.85 2.69
N LEU A 459 50.11 20.54 1.54
CA LEU A 459 50.90 20.09 0.40
C LEU A 459 52.37 19.79 0.75
N ARG A 460 53.08 20.72 1.41
CA ARG A 460 54.49 20.55 1.80
C ARG A 460 54.66 19.43 2.81
N GLY A 461 53.74 19.35 3.78
CA GLY A 461 53.76 18.29 4.79
C GLY A 461 53.59 16.91 4.17
N TRP A 462 52.70 16.77 3.18
CA TRP A 462 52.55 15.53 2.42
C TRP A 462 53.79 15.19 1.59
N GLN A 463 54.37 16.16 0.89
CA GLN A 463 55.61 15.97 0.12
C GLN A 463 56.78 15.54 1.01
N GLN A 464 56.90 16.13 2.20
CA GLN A 464 57.91 15.74 3.18
C GLN A 464 57.71 14.29 3.65
N ALA A 465 56.48 13.88 3.96
CA ALA A 465 56.19 12.50 4.36
C ALA A 465 56.54 11.49 3.26
N LEU A 466 56.22 11.80 1.99
CA LEU A 466 56.60 10.97 0.84
C LEU A 466 58.12 10.83 0.71
N ALA A 467 58.87 11.93 0.87
CA ALA A 467 60.32 11.93 0.81
C ALA A 467 60.96 11.15 1.97
N GLU A 468 60.47 11.34 3.21
CA GLU A 468 60.92 10.60 4.40
C GLU A 468 60.71 9.09 4.23
N ALA A 469 59.57 8.69 3.66
CA ALA A 469 59.23 7.29 3.38
C ALA A 469 59.84 6.74 2.08
N ARG A 470 60.56 7.56 1.29
CA ARG A 470 61.17 7.20 0.00
C ARG A 470 60.18 6.58 -0.99
N VAL A 471 59.00 7.16 -1.09
CA VAL A 471 57.93 6.75 -2.00
C VAL A 471 57.44 7.92 -2.84
N GLU A 472 56.89 7.61 -4.01
CA GLU A 472 56.25 8.57 -4.90
C GLU A 472 54.87 8.07 -5.33
N ILE A 473 54.01 8.99 -5.75
CA ILE A 473 52.65 8.67 -6.21
C ILE A 473 52.55 9.00 -7.70
N ARG A 474 52.14 8.02 -8.50
CA ARG A 474 51.83 8.18 -9.94
C ARG A 474 50.39 7.76 -10.20
N GLY A 475 49.52 8.74 -10.49
CA GLY A 475 48.07 8.50 -10.50
C GLY A 475 47.60 8.03 -9.13
N HIS A 476 46.80 6.97 -9.05
CA HIS A 476 46.37 6.35 -7.78
C HIS A 476 47.21 5.13 -7.39
N ARG A 477 48.52 5.16 -7.64
CA ARG A 477 49.46 4.09 -7.28
C ARG A 477 50.67 4.66 -6.56
N LEU A 478 51.07 3.97 -5.50
CA LEU A 478 52.28 4.24 -4.73
C LEU A 478 53.42 3.36 -5.26
N SER A 479 54.59 3.94 -5.48
CA SER A 479 55.82 3.23 -5.86
C SER A 479 57.02 3.74 -5.06
N SER A 480 58.08 2.95 -4.93
CA SER A 480 59.33 3.42 -4.34
C SER A 480 59.91 4.55 -5.18
N SER A 481 60.35 5.62 -4.52
CA SER A 481 61.17 6.65 -5.17
C SER A 481 62.51 6.01 -5.55
N ARG A 482 62.97 6.26 -6.77
CA ARG A 482 64.32 5.91 -7.18
C ARG A 482 65.35 6.83 -6.54
#